data_AF-A0A935B823-F1
#
_entry.id   AF-A0A935B823-F1
#
_cell.length_a   1.000
_cell.length_b   1.000
_cell.length_c   1.000
_cell.angle_alpha   90.00
_cell.angle_beta   90.00
_cell.angle_gamma   90.00
#
_symmetry.space_group_name_H-M   'P 1'
#
loop_
_entity.id
_entity.type
_entity.pdbx_description
1 polymer ?
#
loop_
_entity_poly.entity_id
_entity_poly.type
_entity_poly.pdbx_seq_one_letter_code
_entity_poly.pdbx_strand_id
1 'polypeptide(L)'
;MEGLQRDRLFVALTRPQMFAGVTYSYFVINFVVAAELFLLFRSIWVIVPALLLHGLGVLLCLNEPRSIDLWLTRASKCGRVRNHGLWRCNSYRP
;
A
#
# COMPACT_ATOMS: atom_id res chain seq x y z
N MET A 1 2.10 -42.40 -13.98
CA MET A 1 1.90 -41.35 -12.97
C MET A 1 1.33 -40.16 -13.69
N GLU A 2 0.07 -39.82 -13.43
CA GLU A 2 -0.62 -38.72 -14.08
C GLU A 2 -0.04 -37.41 -13.52
N GLY A 3 0.52 -36.58 -14.40
CA GLY A 3 1.18 -35.34 -14.01
C GLY A 3 0.17 -34.32 -13.46
N LEU A 4 0.60 -33.52 -12.49
CA LEU A 4 -0.24 -32.48 -11.90
C LEU A 4 -0.68 -31.47 -12.98
N GLN A 5 -1.98 -31.44 -13.30
CA GLN A 5 -2.54 -30.46 -14.23
C GLN A 5 -2.56 -29.08 -13.54
N ARG A 6 -1.96 -28.06 -14.18
CA ARG A 6 -1.91 -26.69 -13.65
C ARG A 6 -2.36 -25.70 -14.71
N ASP A 7 -3.32 -24.86 -14.34
CA ASP A 7 -3.72 -23.71 -15.14
C ASP A 7 -2.77 -22.52 -14.93
N ARG A 8 -2.59 -21.71 -15.97
CA ARG A 8 -1.80 -20.49 -15.88
C ARG A 8 -2.55 -19.44 -15.06
N LEU A 9 -1.94 -18.96 -13.98
CA LEU A 9 -2.44 -17.81 -13.23
C LEU A 9 -2.04 -16.52 -13.95
N PHE A 10 -3.03 -15.80 -14.49
CA PHE A 10 -2.83 -14.47 -15.06
C PHE A 10 -2.74 -13.43 -13.94
N VAL A 11 -1.55 -13.29 -13.35
CA VAL A 11 -1.28 -12.45 -12.18
C VAL A 11 -1.75 -11.00 -12.37
N ALA A 12 -1.69 -10.47 -13.60
CA ALA A 12 -2.16 -9.11 -13.90
C ALA A 12 -3.66 -8.89 -13.57
N LEU A 13 -4.50 -9.93 -13.73
CA LEU A 13 -5.94 -9.83 -13.46
C LEU A 13 -6.28 -9.96 -11.97
N THR A 14 -5.34 -10.43 -11.15
CA THR A 14 -5.55 -10.63 -9.70
C THR A 14 -4.82 -9.60 -8.84
N ARG A 15 -3.92 -8.81 -9.44
CA ARG A 15 -3.20 -7.72 -8.78
C ARG A 15 -4.08 -6.46 -8.70
N PRO A 16 -3.89 -5.61 -7.67
CA PRO A 16 -4.48 -4.29 -7.68
C PRO A 16 -3.89 -3.48 -8.85
N GLN A 17 -4.58 -2.42 -9.28
CA GLN A 17 -4.02 -1.48 -10.23
C GLN A 17 -2.74 -0.86 -9.64
N MET A 18 -1.63 -0.94 -10.37
CA MET A 18 -0.33 -0.41 -9.96
C MET A 18 0.21 0.59 -10.97
N PHE A 19 0.99 1.56 -10.49
CA PHE A 19 1.70 2.53 -11.32
C PHE A 19 3.13 2.67 -10.80
N ALA A 20 4.13 2.51 -11.68
CA ALA A 20 5.55 2.63 -11.33
C ALA A 20 5.97 1.87 -10.05
N GLY A 21 5.45 0.66 -9.86
CA GLY A 21 5.82 -0.23 -8.74
C GLY A 21 5.04 -0.07 -7.44
N VAL A 22 4.09 0.87 -7.36
CA VAL A 22 3.21 1.07 -6.19
C VAL A 22 1.74 0.92 -6.56
N THR A 23 0.85 0.76 -5.57
CA THR A 23 -0.60 0.77 -5.82
C THR A 23 -1.06 2.14 -6.31
N TYR A 24 -2.12 2.16 -7.12
CA TYR A 24 -2.69 3.41 -7.63
C TYR A 24 -3.08 4.38 -6.50
N SER A 25 -3.69 3.87 -5.42
CA SER A 25 -4.04 4.65 -4.24
C SER A 25 -2.83 5.34 -3.61
N TYR A 26 -1.72 4.61 -3.45
CA TYR A 26 -0.49 5.18 -2.90
C TYR A 26 0.13 6.21 -3.84
N PHE A 27 0.12 5.95 -5.15
CA PHE A 27 0.61 6.90 -6.14
C PHE A 27 -0.14 8.24 -6.06
N VAL A 28 -1.47 8.20 -5.92
CA VAL A 28 -2.31 9.39 -5.73
C VAL A 28 -1.95 10.12 -4.44
N ILE A 29 -1.77 9.41 -3.33
CA ILE A 29 -1.35 10.02 -2.05
C ILE A 29 0.01 10.70 -2.20
N ASN A 30 1.00 10.03 -2.81
CA ASN A 30 2.31 10.60 -3.07
C ASN A 30 2.23 11.86 -3.94
N PHE A 31 1.38 11.86 -4.96
CA PHE A 31 1.16 13.03 -5.82
C PHE A 31 0.51 14.20 -5.06
N VAL A 32 -0.49 13.94 -4.22
CA VAL A 32 -1.12 14.97 -3.37
C VAL A 32 -0.08 15.58 -2.42
N VAL A 33 0.72 14.75 -1.73
CA VAL A 33 1.81 15.22 -0.85
C VAL A 33 2.81 16.07 -1.62
N ALA A 34 3.23 15.64 -2.82
CA ALA A 34 4.14 16.41 -3.66
C ALA A 34 3.57 17.77 -4.06
N ALA A 35 2.27 17.82 -4.42
CA ALA A 35 1.58 19.04 -4.77
C ALA A 35 1.45 20.00 -3.57
N GLU A 36 1.11 19.49 -2.39
CA GLU A 36 1.06 20.28 -1.15
C GLU A 36 2.43 20.86 -0.79
N LEU A 37 3.50 20.04 -0.84
CA LEU A 37 4.86 20.50 -0.62
C LEU A 37 5.26 21.57 -1.64
N PHE A 38 4.88 21.40 -2.91
CA PHE A 38 5.12 22.40 -3.94
C PHE A 38 4.44 23.74 -3.63
N LEU A 39 3.18 23.71 -3.20
CA LEU A 39 2.45 24.94 -2.83
C LEU A 39 3.06 25.65 -1.63
N LEU A 40 3.58 24.89 -0.65
CA LEU A 40 4.23 25.42 0.55
C LEU A 40 5.62 26.00 0.26
N PHE A 41 6.48 25.24 -0.40
CA PHE A 41 7.88 25.63 -0.62
C PHE A 41 8.11 26.41 -1.90
N ARG A 42 7.15 26.37 -2.85
CA ARG A 42 7.22 27.01 -4.18
C ARG A 42 8.51 26.70 -4.92
N SER A 43 9.00 25.47 -4.77
CA SER A 43 10.31 25.03 -5.24
C SER A 43 10.19 23.70 -5.95
N ILE A 44 10.89 23.54 -7.07
CA ILE A 44 10.93 22.28 -7.83
C ILE A 44 11.64 21.16 -7.05
N TRP A 45 12.46 21.51 -6.05
CA TRP A 45 13.20 20.55 -5.22
C TRP A 45 12.30 19.64 -4.37
N VAL A 46 11.00 19.91 -4.29
CA VAL A 46 9.99 19.02 -3.68
C VAL A 46 9.86 17.68 -4.39
N ILE A 47 10.39 17.56 -5.62
CA ILE A 47 10.51 16.27 -6.31
C ILE A 47 11.38 15.30 -5.52
N VAL A 48 12.42 15.77 -4.82
CA VAL A 48 13.31 14.89 -4.04
C VAL A 48 12.56 14.14 -2.94
N PRO A 49 11.85 14.80 -2.00
CA PRO A 49 11.07 14.08 -1.00
C PRO A 49 9.93 13.24 -1.63
N ALA A 50 9.33 13.68 -2.73
CA ALA A 50 8.32 12.88 -3.43
C ALA A 50 8.89 11.57 -4.02
N LEU A 51 10.09 11.61 -4.60
CA LEU A 51 10.77 10.42 -5.10
C LEU A 51 11.22 9.50 -3.97
N LEU A 52 11.69 10.06 -2.84
CA LEU A 52 12.04 9.27 -1.66
C LEU A 52 10.81 8.55 -1.11
N LEU A 53 9.69 9.26 -0.96
CA LEU A 53 8.43 8.65 -0.50
C LEU A 53 7.98 7.57 -1.49
N HIS A 54 7.92 7.86 -2.79
CA HIS A 54 7.59 6.86 -3.81
C HIS A 54 8.51 5.63 -3.76
N GLY A 55 9.82 5.83 -3.60
CA GLY A 55 10.81 4.75 -3.47
C GLY A 55 10.53 3.85 -2.27
N LEU A 56 10.17 4.42 -1.11
CA LEU A 56 9.74 3.63 0.06
C LEU A 56 8.49 2.81 -0.26
N GLY A 57 7.53 3.40 -0.98
CA GLY A 57 6.35 2.68 -1.46
C GLY A 57 6.71 1.47 -2.32
N VAL A 58 7.64 1.64 -3.26
CA VAL A 58 8.12 0.54 -4.12
C VAL A 58 8.72 -0.57 -3.26
N LEU A 59 9.57 -0.22 -2.28
CA LEU A 59 10.18 -1.20 -1.37
C LEU A 59 9.12 -2.00 -0.59
N LEU A 60 8.07 -1.33 -0.10
CA LEU A 60 6.97 -1.98 0.61
C LEU A 60 6.13 -2.92 -0.29
N CYS A 61 6.06 -2.63 -1.58
CA CYS A 61 5.31 -3.40 -2.57
C CYS A 61 6.11 -4.54 -3.24
N LEU A 62 7.40 -4.72 -2.91
CA LEU A 62 8.24 -5.75 -3.54
C LEU A 62 7.73 -7.18 -3.32
N ASN A 63 7.34 -7.50 -2.08
CA ASN A 63 6.88 -8.84 -1.71
C ASN A 63 5.36 -8.96 -1.82
N GLU A 64 4.63 -7.98 -1.30
CA GLU A 64 3.17 -7.94 -1.31
C GLU A 64 2.69 -6.63 -1.95
N PRO A 65 2.12 -6.67 -3.16
CA PRO A 65 1.67 -5.46 -3.86
C PRO A 65 0.61 -4.69 -3.08
N ARG A 66 -0.20 -5.35 -2.25
CA ARG A 66 -1.26 -4.71 -1.46
C ARG A 66 -0.81 -4.26 -0.06
N SER A 67 0.49 -4.30 0.27
CA SER A 67 1.00 -3.97 1.61
C SER A 67 0.40 -2.68 2.18
N ILE A 68 0.39 -1.62 1.37
CA ILE A 68 -0.06 -0.28 1.79
C ILE A 68 -1.58 -0.23 1.94
N ASP A 69 -2.32 -0.79 0.99
CA ASP A 69 -3.79 -0.82 1.03
C ASP A 69 -4.30 -1.64 2.21
N LEU A 70 -3.64 -2.76 2.52
CA LEU A 70 -3.93 -3.58 3.70
C LEU A 70 -3.61 -2.84 4.99
N TRP A 71 -2.50 -2.11 5.04
CA TRP A 71 -2.16 -1.27 6.18
C TRP A 71 -3.18 -0.16 6.41
N LEU A 72 -3.58 0.56 5.35
CA LEU A 72 -4.63 1.59 5.40
C LEU A 72 -5.96 0.98 5.88
N THR A 73 -6.36 -0.16 5.31
CA THR A 73 -7.59 -0.86 5.70
C THR A 73 -7.55 -1.25 7.18
N ARG A 74 -6.41 -1.79 7.63
CA ARG A 74 -6.21 -2.13 9.04
C ARG A 74 -6.30 -0.90 9.94
N ALA A 75 -5.68 0.21 9.55
CA ALA A 75 -5.71 1.45 10.31
C ALA A 75 -7.13 2.04 10.39
N SER A 76 -7.91 1.95 9.32
CA SER A 76 -9.26 2.52 9.24
C SER A 76 -10.35 1.63 9.84
N LYS A 77 -10.26 0.30 9.68
CA LYS A 77 -11.34 -0.64 10.02
C LYS A 77 -11.02 -1.54 11.20
N CYS A 78 -9.75 -1.71 11.56
CA CYS A 78 -9.31 -2.66 12.58
C CYS A 78 -8.63 -1.95 13.76
N GLY A 79 -9.27 -0.90 14.30
CA GLY A 79 -8.81 -0.19 15.49
C GLY A 79 -8.59 -1.14 16.69
N ARG A 80 -7.53 -0.90 17.45
CA ARG A 80 -7.14 -1.76 18.58
C ARG A 80 -8.13 -1.61 19.74
N VAL A 81 -8.75 -2.71 20.18
CA VAL A 81 -9.69 -2.70 21.32
C VAL A 81 -8.95 -2.61 22.66
N ARG A 82 -9.62 -2.09 23.70
CA ARG A 82 -9.05 -1.89 25.07
C ARG A 82 -8.37 -3.14 25.65
N ASN A 83 -8.88 -4.32 25.35
CA ASN A 83 -8.36 -5.60 25.84
C ASN A 83 -7.38 -6.30 24.88
N HIS A 84 -6.97 -5.67 23.77
CA HIS A 84 -6.03 -6.27 22.82
C HIS A 84 -4.68 -6.58 23.47
N GLY A 85 -4.26 -5.85 24.53
CA GLY A 85 -3.05 -6.20 25.27
C GLY A 85 -3.08 -7.61 25.86
N LEU A 86 -4.26 -8.04 26.34
CA LEU A 86 -4.48 -9.36 26.92
C LEU A 86 -4.59 -10.43 25.83
N TRP A 87 -5.46 -10.20 24.84
CA TRP A 87 -5.82 -11.22 23.83
C TRP A 87 -4.91 -11.24 22.60
N ARG A 88 -4.14 -10.17 22.39
CA ARG A 88 -3.32 -9.93 21.18
C ARG A 88 -4.11 -9.97 19.86
N CYS A 89 -5.43 -9.86 19.94
CA CYS A 89 -6.34 -9.81 18.80
C CYS A 89 -7.49 -8.83 19.07
N ASN A 90 -8.15 -8.38 17.99
CA ASN A 90 -9.43 -7.70 18.07
C ASN A 90 -10.54 -8.75 17.98
N SER A 91 -11.50 -8.74 18.92
CA SER A 91 -12.72 -9.55 18.76
C SER A 91 -13.58 -9.00 17.64
N TYR A 92 -14.05 -9.88 16.75
CA TYR A 92 -15.04 -9.53 15.74
C TYR A 92 -16.32 -9.08 16.43
N ARG A 93 -16.74 -7.84 16.17
CA ARG A 93 -18.03 -7.31 16.58
C ARG A 93 -18.73 -6.85 15.31
N PRO A 94 -19.70 -7.62 14.78
CA PRO A 94 -20.47 -7.22 13.61
C PRO A 94 -21.27 -5.95 13.89
#